data_AF-A0A8S3ZR53-F1
#
_entry.id   AF-A0A8S3ZR53-F1
#
_cell.length_a   1.000
_cell.length_b   1.000
_cell.length_c   1.000
_cell.angle_alpha   90.00
_cell.angle_beta   90.00
_cell.angle_gamma   90.00
#
_symmetry.space_group_name_H-M   'P 1'
#
loop_
_entity.id
_entity.type
_entity.pdbx_description
1 polymer ?
#
loop_
_entity_poly.entity_id
_entity_poly.type
_entity_poly.pdbx_seq_one_letter_code
_entity_poly.pdbx_strand_id
1 'polypeptide(L)'
;SPHRLSGRILVVSGRTGTLLRWVGVPDHRESYYSPQLLMRQDGSQVLLFGTGGETHNGSLWSIDVTSLLKGKIDMAVKLSSDTHKGFMTPPALADITQDGIEDIIVPMYNSTLLAIDGASYVPLWSVRFPTSETYSTPAVGFYNDDDVPDFMVKYAHGPGYPVYYFSETTVIDGKTGKKLIEPPLRDTIGGQASPLTISMEGFGNDLFLVWMAECKGHEGSTEEFSFIKGTAASDKSWSNLCRLRFDTEGYSRLMAVSGQHSKAGIPIYNSAERKKVEHDKWVNTSAEAYDYIMKHPEIIDGFTNGLKV
;
A
#
# COMPACT_ATOMS: atom_id res chain seq x y z
N SER A 1 -9.76 9.96 18.25
CA SER A 1 -10.50 11.23 18.36
C SER A 1 -11.99 10.97 18.16
N PRO A 2 -12.90 11.54 18.98
CA PRO A 2 -14.34 11.47 18.75
C PRO A 2 -14.79 12.23 17.49
N HIS A 3 -13.91 13.05 16.91
CA HIS A 3 -14.11 13.71 15.61
C HIS A 3 -13.02 13.24 14.65
N ARG A 4 -13.42 12.39 13.70
CA ARG A 4 -12.53 12.01 12.59
C ARG A 4 -12.51 13.13 11.55
N LEU A 5 -11.34 13.36 10.99
CA LEU A 5 -11.15 14.44 10.02
C LEU A 5 -11.72 13.99 8.67
N SER A 6 -12.44 14.87 8.00
CA SER A 6 -12.86 14.61 6.62
C SER A 6 -11.73 14.98 5.66
N GLY A 7 -11.47 14.10 4.70
CA GLY A 7 -10.55 14.36 3.60
C GLY A 7 -10.96 15.59 2.80
N ARG A 8 -9.97 16.30 2.28
CA ARG A 8 -10.15 17.43 1.37
C ARG A 8 -9.23 17.25 0.18
N ILE A 9 -9.75 17.58 -1.00
CA ILE A 9 -8.98 17.61 -2.23
C ILE A 9 -8.57 19.05 -2.47
N LEU A 10 -7.27 19.29 -2.60
CA LEU A 10 -6.70 20.61 -2.87
C LEU A 10 -6.11 20.62 -4.28
N VAL A 11 -6.43 21.65 -5.05
CA VAL A 11 -5.83 21.91 -6.35
C VAL A 11 -4.92 23.12 -6.21
N VAL A 12 -3.61 22.90 -6.37
CA VAL A 12 -2.59 23.92 -6.18
C VAL A 12 -1.85 24.12 -7.50
N SER A 13 -1.59 25.38 -7.86
CA SER A 13 -0.75 25.71 -9.00
C SER A 13 0.69 25.28 -8.74
N GLY A 14 1.20 24.33 -9.52
CA GLY A 14 2.61 23.91 -9.43
C GLY A 14 3.61 25.04 -9.74
N ARG A 15 3.19 26.06 -10.50
CA ARG A 15 4.05 27.21 -10.85
C ARG A 15 4.16 28.25 -9.73
N THR A 16 3.07 28.48 -9.00
CA THR A 16 2.96 29.62 -8.07
C THR A 16 2.73 29.20 -6.62
N GLY A 17 2.43 27.93 -6.36
CA GLY A 17 2.04 27.44 -5.04
C GLY A 17 0.67 27.94 -4.56
N THR A 18 -0.09 28.66 -5.41
CA THR A 18 -1.37 29.23 -5.03
C THR A 18 -2.48 28.17 -5.05
N LEU A 19 -3.30 28.15 -4.01
CA LEU A 19 -4.51 27.32 -3.95
C LEU A 19 -5.54 27.80 -4.98
N LEU A 20 -5.80 26.98 -6.00
CA LEU A 20 -6.77 27.26 -7.05
C LEU A 20 -8.19 26.87 -6.62
N ARG A 21 -8.31 25.74 -5.91
CA ARG A 21 -9.57 25.20 -5.41
C ARG A 21 -9.33 24.24 -4.26
N TRP A 22 -10.30 24.11 -3.37
CA TRP A 22 -10.40 22.94 -2.51
C TRP A 22 -11.86 22.54 -2.37
N VAL A 23 -12.10 21.25 -2.15
CA VAL A 23 -13.41 20.67 -1.86
C VAL A 23 -13.28 19.60 -0.77
N GLY A 24 -14.35 19.34 -0.03
CA GLY A 24 -14.44 18.14 0.80
C GLY A 24 -14.63 16.88 -0.06
N VAL A 25 -14.49 15.69 0.53
CA VAL A 25 -14.89 14.44 -0.13
C VAL A 25 -16.40 14.17 0.07
N PRO A 26 -17.08 13.44 -0.84
CA PRO A 26 -18.54 13.35 -0.86
C PRO A 26 -19.16 12.67 0.37
N ASP A 27 -18.46 11.73 0.98
CA ASP A 27 -18.94 10.93 2.12
C ASP A 27 -18.40 11.40 3.48
N HIS A 28 -17.69 12.53 3.50
CA HIS A 28 -17.06 13.10 4.68
C HIS A 28 -16.10 12.16 5.43
N ARG A 29 -15.52 11.16 4.74
CA ARG A 29 -14.55 10.22 5.32
C ARG A 29 -13.11 10.68 5.17
N GLU A 30 -12.21 10.01 5.88
CA GLU A 30 -10.76 10.16 5.75
C GLU A 30 -10.29 9.68 4.36
N SER A 31 -9.12 10.14 3.92
CA SER A 31 -8.45 9.68 2.70
C SER A 31 -6.96 9.50 3.01
N TYR A 32 -6.35 8.45 2.47
CA TYR A 32 -5.04 7.94 2.92
C TYR A 32 -3.96 7.93 1.84
N TYR A 33 -4.30 8.30 0.60
CA TYR A 33 -3.35 8.32 -0.50
C TYR A 33 -3.55 9.53 -1.42
N SER A 34 -2.54 9.80 -2.25
CA SER A 34 -2.58 10.89 -3.22
C SER A 34 -3.49 10.51 -4.40
N PRO A 35 -4.51 11.31 -4.73
CA PRO A 35 -5.45 10.96 -5.79
C PRO A 35 -4.75 10.87 -7.15
N GLN A 36 -5.28 10.03 -8.04
CA GLN A 36 -4.68 9.74 -9.35
C GLN A 36 -5.52 10.36 -10.47
N LEU A 37 -4.88 10.67 -11.60
CA LEU A 37 -5.55 11.13 -12.79
C LEU A 37 -5.73 9.96 -13.75
N LEU A 38 -6.92 9.84 -14.33
CA LEU A 38 -7.22 8.95 -15.44
C LEU A 38 -7.61 9.79 -16.65
N MET A 39 -7.05 9.46 -17.82
CA MET A 39 -7.34 10.11 -19.09
C MET A 39 -8.46 9.35 -19.82
N ARG A 40 -9.50 10.06 -20.26
CA ARG A 40 -10.52 9.50 -21.16
C ARG A 40 -10.09 9.62 -22.63
N GLN A 41 -10.73 8.82 -23.50
CA GLN A 41 -10.53 8.86 -24.95
C GLN A 41 -10.71 10.26 -25.57
N ASP A 42 -11.59 11.10 -25.01
CA ASP A 42 -11.83 12.48 -25.46
C ASP A 42 -10.76 13.48 -24.98
N GLY A 43 -9.73 13.02 -24.27
CA GLY A 43 -8.68 13.82 -23.67
C GLY A 43 -9.08 14.51 -22.36
N SER A 44 -10.30 14.31 -21.87
CA SER A 44 -10.71 14.81 -20.56
C SER A 44 -10.05 14.02 -19.43
N GLN A 45 -9.81 14.72 -18.31
CA GLN A 45 -9.20 14.14 -17.12
C GLN A 45 -10.24 13.93 -16.03
N VAL A 46 -10.19 12.75 -15.41
CA VAL A 46 -10.92 12.47 -14.18
C VAL A 46 -9.93 12.24 -13.04
N LEU A 47 -10.29 12.71 -11.85
CA LEU A 47 -9.57 12.45 -10.62
C LEU A 47 -10.19 11.23 -9.93
N LEU A 48 -9.37 10.22 -9.65
CA LEU A 48 -9.70 9.05 -8.86
C LEU A 48 -9.18 9.22 -7.43
N PHE A 49 -10.02 8.93 -6.45
CA PHE A 49 -9.64 9.02 -5.04
C PHE A 49 -10.44 8.07 -4.15
N GLY A 50 -9.78 7.59 -3.10
CA GLY A 50 -10.35 6.66 -2.14
C GLY A 50 -10.64 7.35 -0.81
N THR A 51 -11.69 6.88 -0.16
CA THR A 51 -12.10 7.33 1.16
C THR A 51 -12.31 6.15 2.11
N GLY A 52 -12.47 6.45 3.40
CA GLY A 52 -12.64 5.45 4.46
C GLY A 52 -11.32 5.09 5.13
N GLY A 53 -11.30 4.03 5.94
CA GLY A 53 -10.13 3.66 6.74
C GLY A 53 -10.22 2.23 7.25
N GLU A 54 -9.36 1.87 8.21
CA GLU A 54 -9.23 0.48 8.69
C GLU A 54 -10.46 -0.03 9.44
N THR A 55 -11.30 0.85 9.98
CA THR A 55 -12.42 0.46 10.86
C THR A 55 -13.72 1.17 10.50
N HIS A 56 -13.80 1.75 9.31
CA HIS A 56 -15.01 2.42 8.86
C HIS A 56 -15.11 2.41 7.34
N ASN A 57 -16.36 2.47 6.90
CA ASN A 57 -16.76 2.48 5.50
C ASN A 57 -16.08 3.58 4.69
N GLY A 58 -16.05 3.36 3.38
CA GLY A 58 -15.50 4.27 2.40
C GLY A 58 -15.87 3.87 1.00
N SER A 59 -15.45 4.69 0.02
CA SER A 59 -15.72 4.43 -1.39
C SER A 59 -14.52 4.83 -2.26
N LEU A 60 -14.46 4.22 -3.44
CA LEU A 60 -13.67 4.73 -4.56
C LEU A 60 -14.55 5.70 -5.35
N TRP A 61 -14.02 6.89 -5.62
CA TRP A 61 -14.71 7.97 -6.30
C TRP A 61 -13.96 8.39 -7.56
N SER A 62 -14.72 8.89 -8.55
CA SER A 62 -14.19 9.64 -9.68
C SER A 62 -14.88 11.00 -9.79
N ILE A 63 -14.18 12.02 -10.29
CA ILE A 63 -14.76 13.33 -10.61
C ILE A 63 -14.01 13.96 -11.77
N ASP A 64 -14.71 14.55 -12.74
CA ASP A 64 -14.05 15.32 -13.82
C ASP A 64 -13.24 16.48 -13.21
N VAL A 65 -11.99 16.65 -13.65
CA VAL A 65 -11.11 17.71 -13.16
C VAL A 65 -11.72 19.10 -13.39
N THR A 66 -12.47 19.28 -14.48
CA THR A 66 -13.18 20.54 -14.76
C THR A 66 -14.31 20.81 -13.76
N SER A 67 -15.01 19.78 -13.28
CA SER A 67 -16.04 19.87 -12.23
C SER A 67 -15.39 20.14 -10.87
N LEU A 68 -14.27 19.47 -10.57
CA LEU A 68 -13.47 19.72 -9.37
C LEU A 68 -12.98 21.17 -9.28
N LEU A 69 -12.43 21.73 -10.36
CA LEU A 69 -11.97 23.11 -10.43
C LEU A 69 -13.11 24.13 -10.22
N LYS A 70 -14.34 23.77 -10.60
CA LYS A 70 -15.56 24.56 -10.36
C LYS A 70 -16.15 24.35 -8.96
N GLY A 71 -15.57 23.47 -8.14
CA GLY A 71 -16.05 23.17 -6.79
C GLY A 71 -17.30 22.27 -6.74
N LYS A 72 -17.63 21.58 -7.83
CA LYS A 72 -18.86 20.77 -7.97
C LYS A 72 -18.65 19.33 -7.49
N ILE A 73 -18.39 19.15 -6.20
CA ILE A 73 -18.12 17.83 -5.61
C ILE A 73 -19.32 16.87 -5.70
N ASP A 74 -20.53 17.41 -5.79
CA ASP A 74 -21.79 16.69 -6.01
C ASP A 74 -21.82 15.91 -7.34
N MET A 75 -20.94 16.27 -8.28
CA MET A 75 -20.76 15.55 -9.55
C MET A 75 -19.85 14.31 -9.43
N ALA A 76 -19.30 14.02 -8.25
CA ALA A 76 -18.46 12.85 -8.05
C ALA A 76 -19.28 11.55 -8.20
N VAL A 77 -18.73 10.60 -8.96
CA VAL A 77 -19.33 9.29 -9.21
C VAL A 77 -18.68 8.27 -8.28
N LYS A 78 -19.50 7.49 -7.58
CA LYS A 78 -19.05 6.37 -6.76
C LYS A 78 -18.82 5.15 -7.66
N LEU A 79 -17.59 4.66 -7.70
CA LEU A 79 -17.22 3.48 -8.50
C LEU A 79 -17.42 2.17 -7.72
N SER A 80 -17.06 2.18 -6.43
CA SER A 80 -17.22 1.04 -5.53
C SER A 80 -17.28 1.53 -4.09
N SER A 81 -17.86 0.73 -3.19
CA SER A 81 -17.95 1.06 -1.77
C SER A 81 -17.91 -0.18 -0.89
N ASP A 82 -17.38 -0.01 0.32
CA ASP A 82 -17.45 -1.01 1.38
C ASP A 82 -18.08 -0.38 2.64
N THR A 83 -18.86 -1.17 3.37
CA THR A 83 -19.64 -0.72 4.54
C THR A 83 -18.88 -0.77 5.86
N HIS A 84 -17.68 -1.36 5.90
CA HIS A 84 -16.91 -1.58 7.11
C HIS A 84 -15.47 -1.06 7.01
N LYS A 85 -14.89 -1.00 5.82
CA LYS A 85 -13.49 -0.64 5.53
C LYS A 85 -13.41 0.40 4.40
N GLY A 86 -12.24 1.01 4.25
CA GLY A 86 -11.97 2.03 3.23
C GLY A 86 -11.15 1.58 2.03
N PHE A 87 -10.96 2.52 1.13
CA PHE A 87 -10.05 2.47 -0.02
C PHE A 87 -8.82 3.29 0.33
N MET A 88 -7.82 2.64 0.90
CA MET A 88 -6.71 3.31 1.60
C MET A 88 -5.42 3.38 0.81
N THR A 89 -5.33 2.62 -0.28
CA THR A 89 -4.18 2.55 -1.17
C THR A 89 -4.59 2.99 -2.57
N PRO A 90 -3.69 3.66 -3.31
CA PRO A 90 -3.99 4.04 -4.69
C PRO A 90 -4.20 2.80 -5.55
N PRO A 91 -5.17 2.81 -6.47
CA PRO A 91 -5.26 1.79 -7.51
C PRO A 91 -4.03 1.79 -8.42
N ALA A 92 -3.75 0.64 -9.01
CA ALA A 92 -2.92 0.55 -10.20
C ALA A 92 -3.80 0.89 -11.42
N LEU A 93 -3.25 1.67 -12.35
CA LEU A 93 -3.91 2.02 -13.62
C LEU A 93 -3.17 1.29 -14.74
N ALA A 94 -3.89 0.49 -15.53
CA ALA A 94 -3.33 -0.28 -16.63
C ALA A 94 -4.43 -0.67 -17.61
N ASP A 95 -4.19 -0.52 -18.91
CA ASP A 95 -5.14 -0.96 -19.95
C ASP A 95 -5.09 -2.49 -20.08
N ILE A 96 -6.05 -3.19 -19.44
CA ILE A 96 -6.19 -4.65 -19.50
C ILE A 96 -7.31 -5.09 -20.45
N THR A 97 -8.19 -4.16 -20.85
CA THR A 97 -9.23 -4.37 -21.87
C THR A 97 -8.74 -4.11 -23.28
N GLN A 98 -7.58 -3.48 -23.43
CA GLN A 98 -6.94 -3.08 -24.69
C GLN A 98 -7.78 -2.09 -25.52
N ASP A 99 -8.52 -1.21 -24.84
CA ASP A 99 -9.38 -0.21 -25.48
C ASP A 99 -8.73 1.20 -25.56
N GLY A 100 -7.50 1.32 -25.06
CA GLY A 100 -6.74 2.56 -25.01
C GLY A 100 -7.05 3.46 -23.81
N ILE A 101 -7.90 3.03 -22.88
CA ILE A 101 -8.15 3.68 -21.59
C ILE A 101 -7.59 2.79 -20.49
N GLU A 102 -6.90 3.37 -19.51
CA GLU A 102 -6.41 2.59 -18.37
C GLU A 102 -7.57 2.10 -17.50
N ASP A 103 -7.59 0.82 -17.18
CA ASP A 103 -8.51 0.22 -16.22
C ASP A 103 -8.01 0.40 -14.79
N ILE A 104 -8.92 0.26 -13.83
CA ILE A 104 -8.67 0.56 -12.42
C ILE A 104 -8.56 -0.73 -11.62
N ILE A 105 -7.35 -1.05 -11.16
CA ILE A 105 -7.06 -2.22 -10.35
C ILE A 105 -6.87 -1.76 -8.90
N VAL A 106 -7.93 -1.93 -8.11
CA VAL A 106 -8.00 -1.37 -6.76
C VAL A 106 -7.90 -2.45 -5.69
N PRO A 107 -6.84 -2.45 -4.86
CA PRO A 107 -6.80 -3.24 -3.63
C PRO A 107 -7.73 -2.61 -2.58
N MET A 108 -8.84 -3.26 -2.32
CA MET A 108 -9.71 -2.90 -1.22
C MET A 108 -9.13 -3.42 0.10
N TYR A 109 -9.23 -2.63 1.16
CA TYR A 109 -8.76 -3.02 2.48
C TYR A 109 -9.55 -4.22 3.07
N ASN A 110 -10.71 -4.54 2.49
CA ASN A 110 -11.61 -5.63 2.88
C ASN A 110 -11.25 -7.01 2.28
N SER A 111 -9.97 -7.31 2.09
CA SER A 111 -9.50 -8.57 1.48
C SER A 111 -9.80 -8.76 -0.02
N THR A 112 -10.22 -7.72 -0.75
CA THR A 112 -10.60 -7.85 -2.17
C THR A 112 -9.65 -7.07 -3.07
N LEU A 113 -9.23 -7.66 -4.18
CA LEU A 113 -8.68 -6.95 -5.33
C LEU A 113 -9.77 -6.87 -6.40
N LEU A 114 -10.06 -5.68 -6.88
CA LEU A 114 -11.13 -5.43 -7.85
C LEU A 114 -10.54 -4.78 -9.10
N ALA A 115 -10.85 -5.33 -10.27
CA ALA A 115 -10.60 -4.68 -11.55
C ALA A 115 -11.90 -4.05 -12.07
N ILE A 116 -11.82 -2.80 -12.49
CA ILE A 116 -12.94 -2.01 -13.01
C ILE A 116 -12.50 -1.44 -14.36
N ASP A 117 -13.34 -1.60 -15.36
CA ASP A 117 -13.17 -0.98 -16.67
C ASP A 117 -13.07 0.55 -16.53
N GLY A 118 -12.00 1.15 -17.06
CA GLY A 118 -11.75 2.58 -16.95
C GLY A 118 -12.69 3.45 -17.80
N ALA A 119 -13.21 2.89 -18.89
CA ALA A 119 -14.11 3.55 -19.81
C ALA A 119 -15.57 3.50 -19.33
N SER A 120 -16.02 2.34 -18.87
CA SER A 120 -17.43 2.08 -18.52
C SER A 120 -17.72 2.06 -17.02
N TYR A 121 -16.69 1.95 -16.19
CA TYR A 121 -16.78 1.71 -14.74
C TYR A 121 -17.48 0.39 -14.35
N VAL A 122 -17.58 -0.56 -15.28
CA VAL A 122 -18.12 -1.89 -15.01
C VAL A 122 -17.03 -2.79 -14.38
N PRO A 123 -17.33 -3.56 -13.31
CA PRO A 123 -16.39 -4.53 -12.77
C PRO A 123 -16.01 -5.60 -13.81
N LEU A 124 -14.71 -5.82 -14.00
CA LEU A 124 -14.16 -6.83 -14.91
C LEU A 124 -14.00 -8.19 -14.20
N TRP A 125 -13.27 -8.20 -13.09
CA TRP A 125 -13.09 -9.37 -12.24
C TRP A 125 -12.81 -8.95 -10.79
N SER A 126 -12.92 -9.91 -9.87
CA SER A 126 -12.57 -9.69 -8.46
C SER A 126 -11.90 -10.93 -7.86
N VAL A 127 -10.90 -10.70 -7.02
CA VAL A 127 -10.14 -11.75 -6.33
C VAL A 127 -10.19 -11.48 -4.83
N ARG A 128 -10.46 -12.53 -4.04
CA ARG A 128 -10.47 -12.44 -2.58
C ARG A 128 -9.28 -13.15 -1.96
N PHE A 129 -8.77 -12.54 -0.90
CA PHE A 129 -7.71 -13.06 -0.02
C PHE A 129 -8.28 -13.21 1.38
N PRO A 130 -9.01 -14.29 1.71
CA PRO A 130 -9.72 -14.40 2.98
C PRO A 130 -8.83 -14.11 4.19
N THR A 131 -9.44 -13.48 5.21
CA THR A 131 -8.78 -13.12 6.48
C THR A 131 -7.48 -12.35 6.28
N SER A 132 -7.52 -11.33 5.40
CA SER A 132 -6.37 -10.47 5.12
C SER A 132 -6.73 -9.01 4.89
N GLU A 133 -5.75 -8.14 5.00
CA GLU A 133 -5.87 -6.71 4.66
C GLU A 133 -4.59 -6.31 3.91
N THR A 134 -4.60 -5.16 3.21
CA THR A 134 -3.41 -4.69 2.51
C THR A 134 -3.24 -3.18 2.60
N TYR A 135 -2.00 -2.77 2.81
CA TYR A 135 -1.52 -1.40 2.65
C TYR A 135 -0.63 -1.26 1.41
N SER A 136 -0.60 -2.28 0.56
CA SER A 136 0.28 -2.36 -0.60
C SER A 136 -0.49 -2.02 -1.88
N THR A 137 0.08 -1.14 -2.69
CA THR A 137 -0.37 -0.87 -4.06
C THR A 137 0.13 -1.96 -4.98
N PRO A 138 -0.69 -2.51 -5.90
CA PRO A 138 -0.25 -3.49 -6.87
C PRO A 138 0.86 -2.92 -7.76
N ALA A 139 1.86 -3.74 -8.07
CA ALA A 139 2.80 -3.43 -9.13
C ALA A 139 2.28 -3.97 -10.46
N VAL A 140 2.38 -3.18 -11.53
CA VAL A 140 1.91 -3.52 -12.87
C VAL A 140 3.08 -3.99 -13.71
N GLY A 141 2.97 -5.13 -14.41
CA GLY A 141 4.02 -5.58 -15.32
C GLY A 141 3.61 -6.83 -16.09
N PHE A 142 4.28 -7.12 -17.20
CA PHE A 142 4.02 -8.32 -17.99
C PHE A 142 4.72 -9.53 -17.37
N TYR A 143 3.96 -10.41 -16.72
CA TYR A 143 4.53 -11.56 -16.01
C TYR A 143 4.49 -12.86 -16.82
N ASN A 144 3.49 -13.01 -17.70
CA ASN A 144 3.29 -14.19 -18.53
C ASN A 144 3.49 -13.87 -20.03
N ASP A 145 3.27 -14.86 -20.91
CA ASP A 145 3.42 -14.72 -22.35
C ASP A 145 2.17 -14.15 -23.06
N ASP A 146 1.49 -13.18 -22.45
CA ASP A 146 0.42 -12.40 -23.08
C ASP A 146 0.68 -10.88 -23.06
N ASP A 147 -0.18 -10.16 -23.79
CA ASP A 147 -0.08 -8.71 -24.03
C ASP A 147 -0.95 -7.90 -23.06
N VAL A 148 -1.39 -8.51 -21.96
CA VAL A 148 -2.16 -7.88 -20.89
C VAL A 148 -1.28 -7.79 -19.64
N PRO A 149 -1.10 -6.60 -19.04
CA PRO A 149 -0.27 -6.48 -17.85
C PRO A 149 -0.89 -7.20 -16.64
N ASP A 150 -0.04 -7.83 -15.84
CA ASP A 150 -0.38 -8.54 -14.62
C ASP A 150 -0.04 -7.72 -13.37
N PHE A 151 -0.52 -8.20 -12.21
CA PHE A 151 -0.45 -7.44 -10.96
C PHE A 151 0.20 -8.23 -9.83
N MET A 152 1.41 -7.84 -9.40
CA MET A 152 1.95 -8.36 -8.15
C MET A 152 1.26 -7.68 -6.98
N VAL A 153 0.70 -8.48 -6.08
CA VAL A 153 -0.05 -8.03 -4.90
C VAL A 153 0.46 -8.69 -3.63
N LYS A 154 0.34 -7.96 -2.52
CA LYS A 154 0.74 -8.42 -1.18
C LYS A 154 -0.39 -8.19 -0.17
N TYR A 155 -0.75 -9.22 0.59
CA TYR A 155 -1.82 -9.17 1.59
C TYR A 155 -1.32 -9.72 2.94
N ALA A 156 -1.60 -9.00 4.02
CA ALA A 156 -1.26 -9.40 5.38
C ALA A 156 -2.44 -10.18 6.00
N HIS A 157 -2.19 -11.41 6.45
CA HIS A 157 -3.22 -12.29 6.98
C HIS A 157 -3.31 -12.19 8.51
N GLY A 158 -4.52 -12.15 9.03
CA GLY A 158 -4.79 -12.05 10.45
C GLY A 158 -6.25 -11.72 10.76
N PRO A 159 -6.58 -11.47 12.04
CA PRO A 159 -7.92 -11.09 12.47
C PRO A 159 -8.32 -9.68 12.00
N GLY A 160 -7.38 -8.90 11.46
CA GLY A 160 -7.54 -7.53 11.00
C GLY A 160 -6.77 -6.53 11.86
N TYR A 161 -6.75 -5.28 11.42
CA TYR A 161 -6.00 -4.21 12.06
C TYR A 161 -6.22 -4.16 13.58
N PRO A 162 -5.15 -4.11 14.41
CA PRO A 162 -3.74 -3.92 14.03
C PRO A 162 -2.89 -5.21 14.08
N VAL A 163 -3.48 -6.41 13.99
CA VAL A 163 -2.75 -7.68 14.19
C VAL A 163 -2.74 -8.53 12.92
N TYR A 164 -1.54 -8.85 12.45
CA TYR A 164 -1.28 -9.75 11.31
C TYR A 164 -0.22 -10.78 11.69
N TYR A 165 -0.37 -11.99 11.17
CA TYR A 165 0.45 -13.16 11.48
C TYR A 165 1.59 -13.38 10.50
N PHE A 166 1.32 -13.13 9.21
CA PHE A 166 2.21 -13.29 8.07
C PHE A 166 1.65 -12.49 6.87
N SER A 167 2.38 -12.43 5.77
CA SER A 167 1.84 -11.95 4.50
C SER A 167 2.05 -12.91 3.35
N GLU A 168 1.13 -12.89 2.39
CA GLU A 168 1.22 -13.58 1.12
C GLU A 168 1.48 -12.59 0.00
N THR A 169 2.37 -12.95 -0.93
CA THR A 169 2.61 -12.23 -2.19
C THR A 169 2.37 -13.18 -3.35
N THR A 170 1.60 -12.74 -4.35
CA THR A 170 1.35 -13.48 -5.59
C THR A 170 1.22 -12.52 -6.76
N VAL A 171 1.14 -13.06 -7.97
CA VAL A 171 0.82 -12.31 -9.19
C VAL A 171 -0.59 -12.69 -9.63
N ILE A 172 -1.39 -11.68 -9.96
CA ILE A 172 -2.75 -11.81 -10.49
C ILE A 172 -2.72 -11.52 -11.98
N ASP A 173 -3.22 -12.50 -12.74
CA ASP A 173 -3.43 -12.43 -14.18
C ASP A 173 -4.36 -11.27 -14.53
N GLY A 174 -3.88 -10.30 -15.30
CA GLY A 174 -4.64 -9.08 -15.57
C GLY A 174 -5.89 -9.33 -16.39
N LYS A 175 -5.89 -10.35 -17.24
CA LYS A 175 -6.99 -10.70 -18.12
C LYS A 175 -8.12 -11.44 -17.40
N THR A 176 -7.77 -12.29 -16.43
CA THR A 176 -8.71 -13.28 -15.86
C THR A 176 -8.88 -13.17 -14.34
N GLY A 177 -8.00 -12.44 -13.64
CA GLY A 177 -7.98 -12.40 -12.18
C GLY A 177 -7.45 -13.69 -11.53
N LYS A 178 -6.84 -14.61 -12.28
CA LYS A 178 -6.29 -15.86 -11.72
C LYS A 178 -4.93 -15.62 -11.05
N LYS A 179 -4.61 -16.41 -10.03
CA LYS A 179 -3.26 -16.38 -9.43
C LYS A 179 -2.27 -17.12 -10.34
N LEU A 180 -1.17 -16.47 -10.68
CA LEU A 180 -0.10 -17.02 -11.52
C LEU A 180 1.06 -17.62 -10.70
N ILE A 181 1.15 -17.29 -9.41
CA ILE A 181 2.09 -17.89 -8.46
C ILE A 181 1.30 -18.66 -7.40
N GLU A 182 1.36 -19.99 -7.50
CA GLU A 182 0.80 -20.91 -6.52
C GLU A 182 1.83 -22.03 -6.20
N PRO A 183 2.19 -22.25 -4.93
CA PRO A 183 1.78 -21.48 -3.74
C PRO A 183 2.34 -20.04 -3.74
N PRO A 184 1.67 -19.08 -3.06
CA PRO A 184 2.17 -17.71 -2.95
C PRO A 184 3.47 -17.66 -2.14
N LEU A 185 4.26 -16.60 -2.36
CA LEU A 185 5.40 -16.30 -1.51
C LEU A 185 4.89 -15.84 -0.13
N ARG A 186 5.53 -16.29 0.95
CA ARG A 186 5.12 -15.98 2.32
C ARG A 186 6.28 -15.42 3.13
N ASP A 187 6.01 -14.39 3.93
CA ASP A 187 6.96 -13.83 4.89
C ASP A 187 6.37 -13.71 6.30
N THR A 188 7.16 -14.12 7.29
CA THR A 188 6.72 -14.39 8.67
C THR A 188 6.39 -13.14 9.48
N ILE A 189 7.04 -12.01 9.18
CA ILE A 189 6.79 -10.75 9.91
C ILE A 189 5.50 -10.11 9.41
N GLY A 190 5.06 -10.41 8.18
CA GLY A 190 3.87 -9.79 7.60
C GLY A 190 4.11 -8.36 7.10
N GLY A 191 5.35 -8.04 6.73
CA GLY A 191 5.75 -6.68 6.40
C GLY A 191 5.04 -6.17 5.14
N GLN A 192 4.32 -5.05 5.22
CA GLN A 192 3.62 -4.49 4.08
C GLN A 192 4.51 -3.49 3.34
N ALA A 193 4.75 -3.75 2.07
CA ALA A 193 5.48 -2.87 1.17
C ALA A 193 4.93 -3.10 -0.25
N SER A 194 4.61 -2.02 -0.94
CA SER A 194 4.21 -2.09 -2.34
C SER A 194 5.35 -2.70 -3.17
N PRO A 195 5.08 -3.73 -3.99
CA PRO A 195 6.05 -4.21 -4.96
C PRO A 195 6.37 -3.13 -6.01
N LEU A 196 7.45 -3.34 -6.76
CA LEU A 196 7.89 -2.47 -7.84
C LEU A 196 8.14 -3.30 -9.10
N THR A 197 7.80 -2.77 -10.27
CA THR A 197 8.13 -3.40 -11.56
C THR A 197 9.36 -2.75 -12.17
N ILE A 198 10.24 -3.58 -12.74
CA ILE A 198 11.30 -3.19 -13.66
C ILE A 198 10.92 -3.76 -15.03
N SER A 199 10.73 -2.88 -16.00
CA SER A 199 10.50 -3.31 -17.38
C SER A 199 11.78 -3.89 -17.96
N MET A 200 11.65 -5.06 -18.60
CA MET A 200 12.79 -5.78 -19.17
C MET A 200 12.62 -5.94 -20.69
N GLU A 201 13.74 -6.09 -21.40
CA GLU A 201 13.67 -6.49 -22.80
C GLU A 201 13.10 -7.91 -22.94
N GLY A 202 12.25 -8.10 -23.95
CA GLY A 202 11.55 -9.36 -24.20
C GLY A 202 10.10 -9.32 -23.69
N PHE A 203 9.23 -9.99 -24.42
CA PHE A 203 7.81 -10.09 -24.08
C PHE A 203 7.62 -10.95 -22.82
N GLY A 204 6.73 -10.52 -21.91
CA GLY A 204 6.45 -11.27 -20.68
C GLY A 204 7.61 -11.38 -19.69
N ASN A 205 8.60 -10.50 -19.78
CA ASN A 205 9.86 -10.65 -19.05
C ASN A 205 10.04 -9.63 -17.91
N ASP A 206 9.02 -8.85 -17.58
CA ASP A 206 9.14 -7.84 -16.54
C ASP A 206 9.50 -8.48 -15.19
N LEU A 207 10.29 -7.74 -14.42
CA LEU A 207 10.79 -8.18 -13.13
C LEU A 207 10.07 -7.45 -12.02
N PHE A 208 9.43 -8.19 -11.13
CA PHE A 208 8.84 -7.63 -9.92
C PHE A 208 9.82 -7.70 -8.76
N LEU A 209 9.99 -6.58 -8.07
CA LEU A 209 10.74 -6.49 -6.83
C LEU A 209 9.78 -6.42 -5.65
N VAL A 210 9.98 -7.29 -4.65
CA VAL A 210 9.16 -7.31 -3.43
C VAL A 210 10.01 -7.49 -2.19
N TRP A 211 9.72 -6.70 -1.16
CA TRP A 211 10.31 -6.85 0.16
C TRP A 211 9.62 -7.98 0.93
N MET A 212 10.42 -8.87 1.51
CA MET A 212 9.99 -9.94 2.42
C MET A 212 10.71 -9.79 3.74
N ALA A 213 9.98 -9.93 4.86
CA ALA A 213 10.52 -9.76 6.19
C ALA A 213 10.29 -11.05 7.00
N GLU A 214 11.37 -11.64 7.50
CA GLU A 214 11.39 -13.01 8.02
C GLU A 214 11.97 -13.06 9.43
N CYS A 215 11.60 -14.10 10.18
CA CYS A 215 12.24 -14.47 11.42
C CYS A 215 13.20 -15.64 11.16
N LYS A 216 14.46 -15.50 11.60
CA LYS A 216 15.51 -16.49 11.33
C LYS A 216 15.11 -17.89 11.79
N GLY A 217 15.11 -18.85 10.87
CA GLY A 217 14.75 -20.25 11.13
C GLY A 217 13.24 -20.54 11.17
N HIS A 218 12.42 -19.52 10.90
CA HIS A 218 10.96 -19.61 10.86
C HIS A 218 10.41 -18.93 9.59
N GLU A 219 11.14 -19.02 8.47
CA GLU A 219 10.77 -18.39 7.20
C GLU A 219 9.40 -18.89 6.68
N GLY A 220 8.54 -17.96 6.27
CA GLY A 220 7.19 -18.26 5.79
C GLY A 220 6.23 -18.88 6.83
N SER A 221 6.55 -18.80 8.12
CA SER A 221 5.66 -19.30 9.19
C SER A 221 4.35 -18.51 9.22
N THR A 222 3.24 -19.26 9.29
CA THR A 222 1.87 -18.72 9.33
C THR A 222 1.23 -18.88 10.71
N GLU A 223 2.04 -19.11 11.76
CA GLU A 223 1.55 -19.35 13.11
C GLU A 223 0.80 -18.14 13.67
N GLU A 224 -0.41 -18.37 14.16
CA GLU A 224 -1.22 -17.33 14.81
C GLU A 224 -0.59 -16.92 16.15
N PHE A 225 -0.73 -15.64 16.51
CA PHE A 225 -0.29 -15.15 17.80
C PHE A 225 -1.24 -14.07 18.34
N SER A 226 -1.11 -13.75 19.62
CA SER A 226 -1.84 -12.63 20.22
C SER A 226 -0.95 -11.82 21.14
N PHE A 227 -1.22 -10.52 21.20
CA PHE A 227 -0.64 -9.66 22.23
C PHE A 227 -1.43 -9.80 23.53
N ILE A 228 -0.77 -9.52 24.65
CA ILE A 228 -1.41 -9.48 25.96
C ILE A 228 -2.61 -8.53 25.92
N LYS A 229 -3.73 -8.95 26.52
CA LYS A 229 -4.94 -8.15 26.55
C LYS A 229 -4.65 -6.81 27.24
N GLY A 230 -4.98 -5.70 26.56
CA GLY A 230 -4.74 -4.34 27.06
C GLY A 230 -3.48 -3.66 26.51
N THR A 231 -2.62 -4.35 25.76
CA THR A 231 -1.49 -3.70 25.07
C THR A 231 -1.98 -2.60 24.14
N ALA A 232 -1.38 -1.41 24.22
CA ALA A 232 -1.74 -0.27 23.39
C ALA A 232 -1.41 -0.54 21.92
N ALA A 233 -2.11 0.13 21.00
CA ALA A 233 -1.88 -0.06 19.56
C ALA A 233 -0.44 0.31 19.16
N SER A 234 0.12 1.38 19.73
CA SER A 234 1.51 1.80 19.53
C SER A 234 2.51 0.70 19.89
N ASP A 235 2.32 0.07 21.05
CA ASP A 235 3.23 -0.95 21.55
C ASP A 235 3.22 -2.20 20.66
N LYS A 236 2.04 -2.56 20.13
CA LYS A 236 1.90 -3.65 19.14
C LYS A 236 2.67 -3.32 17.86
N SER A 237 2.51 -2.10 17.34
CA SER A 237 3.17 -1.66 16.10
C SER A 237 4.69 -1.57 16.23
N TRP A 238 5.23 -1.29 17.41
CA TRP A 238 6.68 -1.15 17.65
C TRP A 238 7.34 -2.43 18.20
N SER A 239 6.57 -3.52 18.28
CA SER A 239 7.05 -4.79 18.83
C SER A 239 8.06 -5.48 17.90
N ASN A 240 9.13 -6.02 18.46
CA ASN A 240 10.02 -6.93 17.74
C ASN A 240 9.36 -8.32 17.67
N LEU A 241 8.62 -8.56 16.59
CA LEU A 241 7.82 -9.79 16.43
C LEU A 241 8.65 -11.07 16.47
N CYS A 242 9.84 -11.10 15.86
CA CYS A 242 10.67 -12.31 15.84
C CYS A 242 11.21 -12.66 17.23
N ARG A 243 11.61 -11.65 18.01
CA ARG A 243 12.03 -11.86 19.40
C ARG A 243 10.88 -12.33 20.27
N LEU A 244 9.70 -11.73 20.13
CA LEU A 244 8.54 -12.06 20.95
C LEU A 244 7.96 -13.45 20.64
N ARG A 245 7.96 -13.85 19.36
CA ARG A 245 7.35 -15.12 18.91
C ARG A 245 8.29 -16.30 19.00
N PHE A 246 9.56 -16.09 18.65
CA PHE A 246 10.51 -17.19 18.40
C PHE A 246 11.83 -17.05 19.14
N ASP A 247 12.04 -15.96 19.88
CA ASP A 247 13.35 -15.59 20.48
C ASP A 247 14.48 -15.55 19.41
N THR A 248 14.15 -15.05 18.22
CA THR A 248 15.09 -14.94 17.09
C THR A 248 15.24 -13.52 16.56
N GLU A 249 16.25 -13.31 15.72
CA GLU A 249 16.44 -12.05 14.97
C GLU A 249 15.54 -12.03 13.73
N GLY A 250 14.97 -10.86 13.45
CA GLY A 250 14.31 -10.58 12.18
C GLY A 250 15.29 -10.08 11.12
N TYR A 251 15.02 -10.38 9.85
CA TYR A 251 15.78 -9.88 8.71
C TYR A 251 14.87 -9.61 7.52
N SER A 252 15.39 -8.91 6.50
CA SER A 252 14.64 -8.54 5.31
C SER A 252 15.38 -8.92 4.05
N ARG A 253 14.63 -9.33 3.04
CA ARG A 253 15.12 -9.67 1.71
C ARG A 253 14.38 -8.85 0.66
N LEU A 254 15.09 -8.42 -0.37
CA LEU A 254 14.46 -7.93 -1.60
C LEU A 254 14.51 -9.07 -2.60
N MET A 255 13.34 -9.53 -3.02
CA MET A 255 13.18 -10.62 -3.96
C MET A 255 12.89 -10.07 -5.35
N ALA A 256 13.53 -10.63 -6.35
CA ALA A 256 13.29 -10.36 -7.76
C ALA A 256 12.55 -11.55 -8.38
N VAL A 257 11.33 -11.33 -8.86
CA VAL A 257 10.39 -12.37 -9.31
C VAL A 257 10.03 -12.13 -10.76
N SER A 258 10.12 -13.16 -11.60
CA SER A 258 9.82 -13.10 -13.03
C SER A 258 9.23 -14.44 -13.48
N GLY A 259 8.26 -14.39 -14.40
CA GLY A 259 7.59 -15.58 -14.92
C GLY A 259 8.53 -16.50 -15.70
N GLN A 260 9.51 -15.92 -16.41
CA GLN A 260 10.48 -16.64 -17.25
C GLN A 260 11.67 -17.19 -16.47
N HIS A 261 12.10 -16.50 -15.41
CA HIS A 261 13.35 -16.82 -14.72
C HIS A 261 13.16 -17.51 -13.36
N SER A 262 12.28 -17.00 -12.50
CA SER A 262 12.06 -17.57 -11.16
C SER A 262 10.71 -17.15 -10.58
N LYS A 263 9.74 -18.08 -10.63
CA LYS A 263 8.43 -17.92 -9.99
C LYS A 263 8.52 -17.82 -8.46
N ALA A 264 9.54 -18.44 -7.86
CA ALA A 264 9.79 -18.36 -6.42
C ALA A 264 10.57 -17.09 -6.00
N GLY A 265 11.03 -16.30 -6.98
CA GLY A 265 11.90 -15.16 -6.77
C GLY A 265 13.37 -15.54 -6.54
N ILE A 266 14.26 -14.57 -6.73
CA ILE A 266 15.69 -14.64 -6.44
C ILE A 266 16.01 -13.51 -5.45
N PRO A 267 16.66 -13.78 -4.30
CA PRO A 267 17.07 -12.73 -3.39
C PRO A 267 18.19 -11.89 -4.05
N ILE A 268 17.93 -10.61 -4.27
CA ILE A 268 18.93 -9.64 -4.76
C ILE A 268 19.54 -8.79 -3.65
N TYR A 269 18.92 -8.84 -2.46
CA TYR A 269 19.43 -8.26 -1.23
C TYR A 269 18.99 -9.10 -0.03
N ASN A 270 19.86 -9.21 0.98
CA ASN A 270 19.59 -9.88 2.25
C ASN A 270 20.28 -9.12 3.40
N SER A 271 19.50 -8.54 4.32
CA SER A 271 20.06 -7.75 5.43
C SER A 271 20.85 -8.60 6.43
N ALA A 272 20.52 -9.88 6.58
CA ALA A 272 21.25 -10.79 7.48
C ALA A 272 22.73 -10.96 7.06
N GLU A 273 23.01 -10.88 5.76
CA GLU A 273 24.36 -10.99 5.19
C GLU A 273 25.10 -9.65 5.12
N ARG A 274 24.37 -8.54 5.24
CA ARG A 274 24.92 -7.18 5.07
C ARG A 274 25.10 -6.40 6.38
N LYS A 275 24.76 -6.99 7.53
CA LYS A 275 24.90 -6.39 8.87
C LYS A 275 26.25 -5.71 9.08
N LYS A 276 27.35 -6.34 8.65
CA LYS A 276 28.70 -5.75 8.79
C LYS A 276 28.81 -4.45 8.00
N VAL A 277 28.40 -4.43 6.73
CA VAL A 277 28.53 -3.25 5.86
C VAL A 277 27.57 -2.14 6.29
N GLU A 278 26.33 -2.49 6.65
CA GLU A 278 25.28 -1.54 7.01
C GLU A 278 25.51 -0.87 8.37
N HIS A 279 26.21 -1.56 9.28
CA HIS A 279 26.43 -1.07 10.65
C HIS A 279 27.90 -0.83 11.00
N ASP A 280 28.85 -0.94 10.05
CA ASP A 280 30.29 -0.71 10.29
C ASP A 280 30.60 0.70 10.81
N LYS A 281 29.76 1.67 10.43
CA LYS A 281 29.91 3.10 10.76
C LYS A 281 28.68 3.64 11.48
N TRP A 282 28.07 2.83 12.34
CA TRP A 282 26.92 3.27 13.13
C TRP A 282 27.26 4.56 13.88
N VAL A 283 26.48 5.61 13.64
CA VAL A 283 26.48 6.83 14.44
C VAL A 283 25.46 6.65 15.55
N ASN A 284 25.87 6.80 16.81
CA ASN A 284 24.95 6.70 17.94
C ASN A 284 24.05 7.93 18.00
N THR A 285 23.02 7.95 17.18
CA THR A 285 22.09 9.07 17.04
C THR A 285 21.36 9.38 18.34
N SER A 286 21.15 8.39 19.22
CA SER A 286 20.61 8.65 20.57
C SER A 286 21.59 9.43 21.44
N ALA A 287 22.89 9.11 21.37
CA ALA A 287 23.92 9.88 22.06
C ALA A 287 24.09 11.28 21.44
N GLU A 288 24.07 11.41 20.12
CA GLU A 288 24.13 12.73 19.46
C GLU A 288 22.90 13.59 19.78
N ALA A 289 21.69 13.01 19.78
CA ALA A 289 20.48 13.71 20.17
C ALA A 289 20.53 14.14 21.64
N TYR A 290 21.04 13.28 22.53
CA TYR A 290 21.25 13.63 23.93
C TYR A 290 22.26 14.77 24.09
N ASP A 291 23.42 14.68 23.44
CA ASP A 291 24.44 15.72 23.46
C ASP A 291 23.92 17.05 22.90
N TYR A 292 23.11 17.00 21.85
CA TYR A 292 22.45 18.17 21.26
C TYR A 292 21.48 18.79 22.28
N ILE A 293 20.60 17.99 22.90
CA ILE A 293 19.66 18.46 23.92
C ILE A 293 20.40 19.07 25.12
N MET A 294 21.50 18.47 25.57
CA MET A 294 22.29 18.99 26.69
C MET A 294 23.00 20.32 26.35
N LYS A 295 23.36 20.54 25.09
CA LYS A 295 23.94 21.81 24.60
C LYS A 295 22.89 22.88 24.30
N HIS A 296 21.63 22.48 24.14
CA HIS A 296 20.49 23.31 23.78
C HIS A 296 19.32 23.15 24.78
N PRO A 297 19.52 23.50 26.07
CA PRO A 297 18.51 23.31 27.12
C PRO A 297 17.19 24.07 26.84
N GLU A 298 17.23 25.15 26.05
CA GLU A 298 16.06 25.91 25.60
C GLU A 298 15.03 25.06 24.84
N ILE A 299 15.46 23.95 24.22
CA ILE A 299 14.57 23.04 23.49
C ILE A 299 13.67 22.29 24.48
N ILE A 300 14.21 21.89 25.64
CA ILE A 300 13.44 21.20 26.69
C ILE A 300 12.36 22.13 27.28
N ASP A 301 12.69 23.40 27.46
CA ASP A 301 11.77 24.41 27.98
C ASP A 301 10.61 24.70 27.00
N GLY A 302 10.85 24.58 25.69
CA GLY A 302 9.82 24.66 24.65
C GLY A 302 8.82 23.48 24.70
N PHE A 303 9.29 22.27 24.97
CA PHE A 303 8.42 21.08 25.09
C PHE A 303 7.57 21.07 26.35
N THR A 304 8.11 21.55 27.48
CA THR A 304 7.39 21.59 28.76
C THR A 304 6.33 22.69 28.80
N ASN A 305 6.54 23.81 28.11
CA ASN A 305 5.54 24.88 27.99
C ASN A 305 4.47 24.62 26.90
N GLY A 306 4.76 23.79 25.90
CA GLY A 306 3.81 23.42 24.84
C GLY A 306 2.75 22.38 25.22
N LEU A 307 2.89 21.70 26.38
CA LEU A 307 1.93 20.73 26.91
C LEU A 307 0.87 21.36 27.86
N LYS A 308 0.89 22.68 28.04
CA LYS A 308 -0.16 23.45 28.71
C LYS A 308 -0.94 24.31 27.71
N VAL A 309 -1.65 23.68 26.78
CA VAL A 309 -2.82 24.26 26.09
C VAL A 309 -3.87 23.17 25.91
#